data_AF-A0A8C0AXC0-F1
#
_entry.id   AF-A0A8C0AXC0-F1
#
_cell.length_a   1.000
_cell.length_b   1.000
_cell.length_c   1.000
_cell.angle_alpha   90.00
_cell.angle_beta   90.00
_cell.angle_gamma   90.00
#
_symmetry.space_group_name_H-M   'P 1'
#
loop_
_entity.id
_entity.type
_entity.pdbx_description
1 polymer ?
#
loop_
_entity_poly.entity_id
_entity_poly.type
_entity_poly.pdbx_seq_one_letter_code
_entity_poly.pdbx_strand_id
1 'polypeptide(L)' 'MVINLTDLKQYMQEAIMEPLDHKNLDKDVPYFAEVVSTTENVAVFIWENLKKLLPMGTLYKVKVYETDQNIVVYKGE' A
#
# COMPACT_ATOMS: atom_id res chain seq x y z
N MET A 1 18.99 -6.93 12.59
CA MET A 1 18.16 -6.48 11.44
C MET A 1 16.86 -5.92 12.00
N VAL A 2 16.34 -4.82 11.44
CA VAL A 2 15.04 -4.24 11.87
C VAL A 2 13.89 -5.17 11.50
N ILE A 3 13.93 -5.75 10.30
CA ILE A 3 13.06 -6.81 9.80
C ILE A 3 13.85 -7.65 8.78
N ASN A 4 13.50 -8.92 8.60
CA ASN A 4 14.06 -9.73 7.52
C ASN A 4 13.47 -9.27 6.17
N LEU A 5 14.32 -9.05 5.18
CA LEU A 5 13.89 -8.57 3.86
C LEU A 5 13.06 -9.62 3.10
N THR A 6 13.27 -10.91 3.37
CA THR A 6 12.45 -11.98 2.80
C THR A 6 11.00 -11.87 3.27
N ASP A 7 10.81 -11.67 4.58
CA ASP A 7 9.49 -11.52 5.19
C ASP A 7 8.83 -10.23 4.69
N LEU A 8 9.58 -9.12 4.63
CA LEU A 8 9.08 -7.86 4.08
C LEU A 8 8.61 -8.00 2.63
N LYS A 9 9.36 -8.73 1.79
CA LYS A 9 8.96 -9.01 0.41
C LYS A 9 7.64 -9.77 0.34
N GLN A 10 7.44 -10.76 1.23
CA GLN A 10 6.18 -11.51 1.30
C GLN A 10 5.01 -10.61 1.72
N TYR A 11 5.19 -9.77 2.74
CA TYR A 11 4.15 -8.82 3.15
C TYR A 11 3.79 -7.83 2.04
N MET A 12 4.78 -7.33 1.28
CA MET A 12 4.52 -6.44 0.15
C MET A 12 3.83 -7.16 -1.02
N GLN A 13 4.17 -8.43 -1.26
CA GLN A 13 3.51 -9.24 -2.29
C GLN A 13 2.01 -9.35 -2.00
N GLU A 14 1.65 -9.73 -0.77
CA GLU A 14 0.26 -9.92 -0.34
C GLU A 14 -0.50 -8.59 -0.21
N ALA A 15 0.10 -7.56 0.38
CA ALA A 15 -0.59 -6.29 0.64
C ALA A 15 -0.68 -5.36 -0.59
N ILE A 16 0.21 -5.52 -1.58
CA ILE A 16 0.35 -4.57 -2.70
C ILE A 16 0.23 -5.28 -4.05
N MET A 17 1.11 -6.23 -4.34
CA MET A 17 1.22 -6.80 -5.69
C MET A 17 -0.03 -7.61 -6.06
N GLU A 18 -0.45 -8.54 -5.22
CA GLU A 18 -1.65 -9.36 -5.46
C GLU A 18 -2.96 -8.55 -5.61
N PRO A 19 -3.23 -7.52 -4.77
CA PRO A 19 -4.42 -6.73 -4.92
C PRO A 19 -4.35 -5.71 -6.07
N LEU A 20 -3.19 -5.15 -6.41
CA LEU A 20 -3.10 -3.96 -7.27
C LEU A 20 -2.42 -4.17 -8.63
N ASP A 21 -1.46 -5.10 -8.74
CA ASP A 21 -0.65 -5.23 -9.96
C ASP A 21 -1.49 -5.72 -11.15
N HIS A 22 -1.31 -5.08 -12.31
CA HIS A 22 -2.08 -5.35 -13.54
C HIS A 22 -3.61 -5.30 -13.37
N LYS A 23 -4.13 -4.48 -12.44
CA LYS A 23 -5.58 -4.33 -12.21
C LYS A 23 -6.10 -2.93 -12.50
N ASN A 24 -7.39 -2.84 -12.79
CA ASN A 24 -8.12 -1.59 -12.73
C ASN A 24 -8.57 -1.32 -11.28
N LEU A 25 -8.11 -0.22 -10.69
CA LEU A 25 -8.38 0.09 -9.28
C LEU A 25 -9.88 0.15 -8.99
N ASP A 26 -10.65 0.92 -9.76
CA ASP A 26 -12.07 1.18 -9.47
C ASP A 26 -12.99 -0.02 -9.75
N LYS A 27 -12.55 -0.99 -10.56
CA LYS A 27 -13.35 -2.16 -10.97
C LYS A 27 -12.96 -3.45 -10.26
N ASP A 28 -11.66 -3.68 -10.08
CA ASP A 28 -11.13 -4.97 -9.65
C ASP A 28 -10.73 -4.99 -8.17
N VAL A 29 -10.65 -3.82 -7.54
CA VAL A 29 -10.26 -3.68 -6.13
C VAL A 29 -11.46 -3.15 -5.34
N PRO A 30 -12.14 -4.01 -4.56
CA PRO A 30 -13.40 -3.64 -3.89
C PRO A 30 -13.35 -2.38 -3.04
N TYR A 31 -12.17 -2.04 -2.49
CA TYR A 31 -11.97 -0.82 -1.71
C TYR A 31 -12.26 0.46 -2.51
N PHE A 32 -11.91 0.49 -3.79
CA PHE A 32 -12.08 1.68 -4.64
C PHE A 32 -13.45 1.75 -5.34
N ALA A 33 -14.37 0.82 -5.04
CA ALA A 33 -15.74 0.92 -5.54
C ALA A 33 -16.51 2.12 -4.93
N GLU A 34 -16.18 2.49 -3.69
CA GLU A 34 -16.79 3.61 -2.96
C GLU A 34 -15.79 4.73 -2.64
N VAL A 35 -14.50 4.53 -2.94
CA VAL A 35 -13.41 5.46 -2.64
C VAL A 35 -12.70 5.85 -3.93
N VAL A 36 -12.55 7.14 -4.19
CA VAL A 36 -11.85 7.63 -5.39
C VAL A 36 -10.40 7.16 -5.38
N SER A 37 -9.92 6.58 -6.48
CA SER A 37 -8.58 6.00 -6.63
C SER A 37 -7.45 7.03 -6.81
N THR A 38 -7.45 8.13 -6.04
CA THR A 38 -6.33 9.08 -6.05
C THR A 38 -5.07 8.45 -5.44
N THR A 39 -3.89 9.02 -5.75
CA THR A 39 -2.61 8.52 -5.21
C THR A 39 -2.58 8.55 -3.67
N GLU A 40 -3.26 9.52 -3.04
CA GLU A 40 -3.42 9.60 -1.59
C GLU A 40 -4.20 8.42 -1.04
N ASN A 41 -5.35 8.08 -1.63
CA ASN A 41 -6.16 6.96 -1.19
C ASN A 41 -5.48 5.61 -1.47
N VAL A 42 -4.67 5.51 -2.53
CA VAL A 42 -3.80 4.34 -2.77
C VAL A 42 -2.75 4.21 -1.67
N ALA A 43 -2.11 5.31 -1.24
CA ALA A 43 -1.15 5.27 -0.13
C ALA A 43 -1.80 4.84 1.19
N VAL A 44 -3.03 5.30 1.47
CA VAL A 44 -3.82 4.87 2.64
C VAL A 44 -4.19 3.39 2.54
N PHE A 45 -4.67 2.92 1.39
CA PHE A 45 -5.01 1.52 1.15
C PHE A 45 -3.81 0.59 1.40
N ILE A 46 -2.65 0.92 0.82
CA ILE A 46 -1.40 0.16 1.00
C ILE A 46 -0.99 0.13 2.48
N TRP A 47 -1.07 1.27 3.16
CA TRP A 47 -0.76 1.36 4.59
C TRP A 47 -1.66 0.47 5.44
N GLU A 48 -2.97 0.52 5.24
CA GLU A 48 -3.91 -0.28 6.01
C GLU A 48 -3.75 -1.79 5.77
N ASN A 49 -3.37 -2.21 4.56
CA ASN A 49 -3.08 -3.62 4.28
C ASN A 49 -1.74 -4.06 4.89
N LEU A 50 -0.68 -3.27 4.74
CA LEU A 50 0.63 -3.58 5.35
C LEU A 50 0.53 -3.63 6.88
N LYS A 51 -0.22 -2.72 7.50
CA LYS A 51 -0.41 -2.64 8.96
C LYS A 51 -1.10 -3.89 9.54
N LYS A 52 -1.91 -4.60 8.76
CA LYS A 52 -2.55 -5.87 9.19
C LYS A 52 -1.57 -7.05 9.21
N LEU A 53 -0.57 -7.03 8.33
CA LEU A 53 0.40 -8.12 8.18
C LEU A 53 1.67 -7.91 9.00
N LEU A 54 2.12 -6.65 9.10
CA LEU A 54 3.34 -6.29 9.79
C LEU A 54 3.15 -6.28 11.32
N PRO A 55 4.20 -6.62 12.10
CA PRO A 55 4.16 -6.48 13.56
C PRO A 55 3.87 -5.03 13.98
N MET A 56 3.10 -4.87 15.06
CA MET A 56 2.70 -3.56 15.56
C MET A 56 3.92 -2.64 15.81
N GLY A 57 3.83 -1.39 15.35
CA GLY A 57 4.88 -0.38 15.54
C GLY A 57 6.07 -0.48 14.57
N THR A 58 6.04 -1.40 13.59
CA THR A 58 7.14 -1.55 12.62
C THR A 58 6.96 -0.73 11.34
N LEU A 59 5.71 -0.49 10.91
CA LEU A 59 5.42 0.32 9.73
C LEU A 59 5.57 1.80 10.05
N TYR A 60 6.50 2.47 9.36
CA TYR A 60 6.80 3.88 9.59
C TYR A 60 6.24 4.83 8.53
N LYS A 61 6.29 4.43 7.25
CA LYS A 61 5.93 5.29 6.12
C LYS A 61 5.63 4.47 4.87
N VAL A 62 4.57 4.84 4.16
CA VAL A 62 4.30 4.41 2.78
C VAL A 62 4.53 5.60 1.84
N LYS A 63 5.20 5.37 0.71
CA LYS A 63 5.45 6.38 -0.31
C LYS A 63 5.04 5.82 -1.67
N VAL A 64 4.12 6.49 -2.34
CA VAL A 64 3.60 6.09 -3.65
C VAL A 64 4.01 7.14 -4.67
N TYR A 65 4.51 6.66 -5.80
CA TYR A 65 4.82 7.45 -6.97
C TYR A 65 3.80 7.06 -8.04
N GLU A 66 2.91 7.98 -8.39
CA GLU A 66 2.03 7.79 -9.54
C GLU A 66 2.80 8.09 -10.84
N THR A 67 3.60 9.15 -10.80
CA THR A 67 4.59 9.51 -11.81
C THR A 67 5.84 10.04 -11.10
N ASP A 68 6.89 10.39 -11.85
CA ASP A 68 8.09 11.00 -11.28
C ASP A 68 7.83 12.36 -10.60
N GLN A 69 6.75 13.05 -10.97
CA GLN A 69 6.37 14.37 -10.45
C GLN A 69 5.27 14.31 -9.38
N ASN A 70 4.48 13.23 -9.37
CA ASN A 70 3.35 13.07 -8.44
C ASN A 70 3.68 12.01 -7.39
N ILE A 71 3.88 12.49 -6.16
CA ILE A 71 4.39 11.68 -5.06
C ILE A 71 3.55 11.93 -3.82
N VAL A 72 3.02 10.86 -3.22
CA VAL A 72 2.34 10.94 -1.93
C VAL A 72 3.11 10.14 -0.88
N VAL A 73 3.15 10.68 0.33
CA VAL A 73 3.70 10.05 1.52
C VAL A 73 2.61 9.97 2.58
N TYR A 74 2.38 8.79 3.12
CA TYR A 74 1.42 8.56 4.21
C TYR A 74 2.10 7.86 5.39
N LYS A 75 1.71 8.25 6.61
CA LYS A 75 2.32 7.79 7.88
C LYS A 75 1.29 7.31 8.92
N GLY A 76 0.02 7.14 8.52
CA GLY A 76 -1.05 6.76 9.45
C GLY A 76 -1.53 7.91 10.34
N GLU A 77 -1.37 9.16 9.89
CA GLU A 77 -1.88 10.38 10.52
C GLU A 77 -3.34 10.67 10.15
#